data_AF-A0A0K3A4Q1-F1
#
_entry.id   AF-A0A0K3A4Q1-F1
#
_cell.length_a   1.000
_cell.length_b   1.000
_cell.length_c   1.000
_cell.angle_alpha   90.00
_cell.angle_beta   90.00
_cell.angle_gamma   90.00
#
_symmetry.space_group_name_H-M   'P 1'
#
loop_
_entity.id
_entity.type
_entity.pdbx_description
1 polymer ?
#
loop_
_entity_poly.entity_id
_entity_poly.type
_entity_poly.pdbx_seq_one_letter_code
_entity_poly.pdbx_strand_id
1 'polypeptide(L)'
;MPINRTGLPHAAASRRPTERASTSQAPASQPPLDPPAVQTGRAEIFDRLSALPRDPRHEIVRRLGPRSLARLGRVSRQMADDAREGMHAFLTARPRYDPSVEFGAVTSAERMCAALHAATHFLYPDDEDRSEQILRAYARLAARLPSLPEEQRFEAFTAVLDHATRFSGPLAFSVLARLTHELGSLPEQPGDLRALAFHAILPSLIATHRQAQATAGGAAQGADVGAVAVADAGAAQVAAAGGAPAPAAGPAQEVAAAGGHQALPFRLLARAISQLPQGAIARAVTEAAALQTGSRLRAEVTLRFSLVRLEPIHLFQQAYAHVAGQLARSGNGAEALTHLAALSNGLPDPGMRQAAFRELTRAAFALASTEDRVSVLVRLAGALPHQPAAAGYLCSLDVLGAAEGLCPTERIQVIAAVRAQAPAIQHHAAELIARCDRAMELASMMLATVSRRYMEM
;
A
#
# COMPACT_ATOMS: atom_id res chain seq x y z
N MET A 1 -35.87 -6.04 8.29
CA MET A 1 -35.78 -7.43 7.83
C MET A 1 -34.53 -7.61 6.98
N PRO A 2 -33.76 -8.69 7.18
CA PRO A 2 -32.38 -8.80 6.71
C PRO A 2 -32.31 -9.30 5.26
N ILE A 3 -31.35 -8.75 4.50
CA ILE A 3 -31.03 -9.18 3.14
C ILE A 3 -29.87 -10.18 3.23
N ASN A 4 -30.17 -11.41 2.81
CA ASN A 4 -29.25 -12.55 2.81
C ASN A 4 -28.05 -12.32 1.87
N ARG A 5 -26.88 -12.73 2.38
CA ARG A 5 -25.65 -12.97 1.61
C ARG A 5 -25.87 -14.17 0.69
N THR A 6 -25.62 -14.02 -0.60
CA THR A 6 -25.46 -15.14 -1.53
C THR A 6 -24.13 -15.01 -2.27
N GLY A 7 -23.41 -16.13 -2.29
CA GLY A 7 -22.09 -16.28 -2.89
C GLY A 7 -22.11 -16.22 -4.41
N LEU A 8 -20.91 -16.05 -4.96
CA LEU A 8 -20.63 -16.01 -6.39
C LEU A 8 -20.87 -17.39 -7.05
N PRO A 9 -21.28 -17.41 -8.34
CA PRO A 9 -21.82 -18.59 -9.00
C PRO A 9 -20.75 -19.50 -9.63
N HIS A 10 -20.95 -20.82 -9.51
CA HIS A 10 -20.24 -21.83 -10.29
C HIS A 10 -20.92 -22.01 -11.65
N ALA A 11 -20.16 -21.83 -12.73
CA ALA A 11 -20.58 -22.15 -14.09
C ALA A 11 -20.54 -23.67 -14.32
N ALA A 12 -21.70 -24.23 -14.66
CA ALA A 12 -21.87 -25.63 -15.04
C ALA A 12 -21.47 -25.86 -16.50
N ALA A 13 -20.63 -26.88 -16.72
CA ALA A 13 -20.21 -27.34 -18.02
C ALA A 13 -21.24 -28.25 -18.70
N SER A 14 -21.18 -28.21 -20.02
CA SER A 14 -22.04 -28.75 -21.06
C SER A 14 -22.40 -30.25 -20.95
N ARG A 15 -23.67 -30.58 -21.27
CA ARG A 15 -24.18 -31.93 -21.56
C ARG A 15 -24.17 -32.19 -23.06
N ARG A 16 -23.79 -33.40 -23.50
CA ARG A 16 -24.45 -34.20 -24.57
C ARG A 16 -23.85 -35.62 -24.68
N PRO A 17 -24.52 -36.59 -25.33
CA PRO A 17 -25.06 -37.76 -24.63
C PRO A 17 -24.47 -39.11 -25.10
N THR A 18 -24.73 -40.14 -24.30
CA THR A 18 -24.48 -41.57 -24.56
C THR A 18 -25.45 -42.18 -25.57
N GLU A 19 -24.94 -42.98 -26.51
CA GLU A 19 -25.71 -43.98 -27.27
C GLU A 19 -24.92 -45.31 -27.33
N ARG A 20 -25.63 -46.43 -27.12
CA ARG A 20 -25.12 -47.81 -26.98
C ARG A 20 -25.07 -48.54 -28.33
N ALA A 21 -24.11 -49.45 -28.53
CA ALA A 21 -24.33 -50.88 -28.87
C ALA A 21 -23.01 -51.66 -29.20
N SER A 22 -22.91 -52.89 -28.66
CA SER A 22 -22.35 -54.17 -29.19
C SER A 22 -21.28 -54.17 -30.31
N THR A 23 -20.22 -54.99 -30.38
CA THR A 23 -19.89 -56.36 -29.90
C THR A 23 -18.35 -56.60 -29.98
N SER A 24 -17.84 -57.61 -29.26
CA SER A 24 -16.78 -58.58 -29.68
C SER A 24 -15.56 -58.75 -28.74
N GLN A 25 -15.50 -59.95 -28.15
CA GLN A 25 -14.36 -60.84 -27.81
C GLN A 25 -13.17 -60.35 -26.94
N ALA A 26 -12.86 -61.17 -25.91
CA ALA A 26 -11.71 -61.12 -25.00
C ALA A 26 -10.40 -61.66 -25.67
N PRO A 27 -9.16 -61.49 -25.11
CA PRO A 27 -8.78 -61.93 -23.76
C PRO A 27 -7.86 -60.98 -22.96
N ALA A 28 -7.63 -61.39 -21.70
CA ALA A 28 -7.01 -60.71 -20.58
C ALA A 28 -5.73 -59.90 -20.84
N SER A 29 -5.67 -58.71 -20.25
CA SER A 29 -4.44 -58.03 -19.82
C SER A 29 -4.74 -57.25 -18.54
N GLN A 30 -3.92 -57.48 -17.52
CA GLN A 30 -4.06 -56.96 -16.17
C GLN A 30 -4.15 -55.42 -16.17
N PRO A 31 -5.05 -54.80 -15.38
CA PRO A 31 -4.97 -53.36 -15.13
C PRO A 31 -3.71 -53.06 -14.29
N PRO A 32 -3.03 -51.94 -14.56
CA PRO A 32 -1.91 -51.50 -13.72
C PRO A 32 -2.41 -51.20 -12.31
N LEU A 33 -1.63 -51.63 -11.32
CA LEU A 33 -1.85 -51.36 -9.90
C LEU A 33 -2.10 -49.87 -9.66
N ASP A 34 -3.28 -49.55 -9.15
CA ASP A 34 -3.56 -48.26 -8.53
C ASP A 34 -2.50 -47.98 -7.45
N PRO A 35 -1.87 -46.79 -7.41
CA PRO A 35 -1.04 -46.43 -6.28
C PRO A 35 -1.92 -46.36 -5.02
N PRO A 36 -1.49 -46.94 -3.88
CA PRO A 36 -2.33 -47.01 -2.71
C PRO A 36 -2.68 -45.60 -2.21
N ALA A 37 -3.95 -45.42 -1.87
CA ALA A 37 -4.49 -44.25 -1.21
C ALA A 37 -3.78 -43.98 0.13
N VAL A 38 -2.70 -43.19 0.12
CA VAL A 38 -2.02 -42.74 1.33
C VAL A 38 -2.75 -41.52 1.91
N GLN A 39 -4.02 -41.64 2.32
CA GLN A 39 -4.67 -40.58 3.13
C GLN A 39 -5.60 -41.06 4.26
N THR A 40 -5.95 -42.34 4.38
CA THR A 40 -6.79 -42.83 5.49
C THR A 40 -6.02 -43.33 6.72
N GLY A 41 -4.76 -43.74 6.59
CA GLY A 41 -4.00 -44.34 7.71
C GLY A 41 -3.47 -43.40 8.79
N ARG A 42 -3.51 -42.07 8.59
CA ARG A 42 -2.94 -41.11 9.56
C ARG A 42 -3.86 -40.77 10.72
N ALA A 43 -5.18 -40.87 10.55
CA ALA A 43 -6.15 -40.64 11.62
C ALA A 43 -6.22 -41.84 12.60
N GLU A 44 -6.17 -43.07 12.07
CA GLU A 44 -6.26 -44.30 12.87
C GLU A 44 -5.12 -44.47 13.89
N ILE A 45 -3.92 -43.98 13.58
CA ILE A 45 -2.76 -44.06 14.49
C ILE A 45 -3.01 -43.24 15.77
N PHE A 46 -3.66 -42.09 15.66
CA PHE A 46 -3.94 -41.21 16.80
C PHE A 46 -5.16 -41.66 17.62
N ASP A 47 -6.15 -42.32 16.99
CA ASP A 47 -7.28 -42.92 17.71
C ASP A 47 -6.82 -44.08 18.61
N ARG A 48 -5.84 -44.88 18.17
CA ARG A 48 -5.25 -45.97 18.99
C ARG A 48 -4.45 -45.46 20.19
N LEU A 49 -3.91 -44.24 20.14
CA LEU A 49 -3.21 -43.64 21.28
C LEU A 49 -4.16 -43.34 22.45
N SER A 50 -5.43 -42.99 22.16
CA SER A 50 -6.43 -42.74 23.20
C SER A 50 -6.77 -43.99 24.01
N ALA A 51 -6.59 -45.19 23.42
CA ALA A 51 -6.84 -46.48 24.05
C ALA A 51 -5.68 -46.97 24.95
N LEU A 52 -4.53 -46.29 24.96
CA LEU A 52 -3.39 -46.64 25.81
C LEU A 52 -3.59 -46.15 27.26
N PRO A 53 -3.05 -46.89 28.25
CA PRO A 53 -2.93 -46.41 29.64
C PRO A 53 -2.16 -45.09 29.73
N ARG A 54 -2.43 -44.31 30.78
CA ARG A 54 -1.93 -42.92 30.92
C ARG A 54 -0.40 -42.82 30.82
N ASP A 55 0.34 -43.67 31.52
CA ASP A 55 1.81 -43.56 31.60
C ASP A 55 2.54 -43.77 30.25
N PRO A 56 2.31 -44.87 29.50
CA PRO A 56 2.96 -45.05 28.19
C PRO A 56 2.49 -43.99 27.18
N ARG A 57 1.23 -43.56 27.27
CA ARG A 57 0.69 -42.51 26.41
C ARG A 57 1.38 -41.18 26.67
N HIS A 58 1.57 -40.82 27.94
CA HIS A 58 2.24 -39.59 28.34
C HIS A 58 3.71 -39.55 27.88
N GLU A 59 4.42 -40.67 27.97
CA GLU A 59 5.81 -40.79 27.49
C GLU A 59 5.91 -40.63 25.95
N ILE A 60 4.95 -41.19 25.21
CA ILE A 60 4.87 -41.00 23.75
C ILE A 60 4.61 -39.54 23.42
N VAL A 61 3.62 -38.93 24.08
CA VAL A 61 3.23 -37.53 23.86
C VAL A 61 4.38 -36.57 24.17
N ARG A 62 5.12 -36.80 25.25
CA ARG A 62 6.29 -35.99 25.64
C ARG A 62 7.42 -36.00 24.59
N ARG A 63 7.52 -37.06 23.79
CA ARG A 63 8.50 -37.17 22.70
C ARG A 63 8.04 -36.56 21.38
N LEU A 64 6.77 -36.18 21.27
CA LEU A 64 6.22 -35.57 20.06
C LEU A 64 6.73 -34.14 19.90
N GLY A 65 7.03 -33.78 18.66
CA GLY A 65 7.28 -32.39 18.30
C GLY A 65 6.00 -31.54 18.42
N PRO A 66 6.12 -30.22 18.64
CA PRO A 66 4.97 -29.33 18.84
C PRO A 66 3.93 -29.39 17.70
N ARG A 67 4.35 -29.61 16.45
CA ARG A 67 3.44 -29.82 15.30
C ARG A 67 2.58 -31.08 15.41
N SER A 68 3.15 -32.14 15.95
CA SER A 68 2.43 -33.41 16.19
C SER A 68 1.49 -33.26 17.39
N LEU A 69 1.90 -32.53 18.43
CA LEU A 69 1.05 -32.19 19.58
C LEU A 69 -0.18 -31.35 19.16
N ALA A 70 0.02 -30.32 18.33
CA ALA A 70 -1.07 -29.49 17.82
C ALA A 70 -2.09 -30.27 16.96
N ARG A 71 -1.63 -31.31 16.26
CA ARG A 71 -2.50 -32.24 15.51
C ARG A 71 -3.21 -33.23 16.43
N LEU A 72 -2.48 -33.79 17.40
CA LEU A 72 -2.98 -34.73 18.39
C LEU A 72 -4.16 -34.13 19.17
N GLY A 73 -4.05 -32.86 19.56
CA GLY A 73 -5.10 -32.18 20.32
C GLY A 73 -6.43 -31.97 19.58
N ARG A 74 -6.53 -32.36 18.31
CA ARG A 74 -7.77 -32.30 17.52
C ARG A 74 -8.51 -33.64 17.43
N VAL A 75 -7.89 -34.73 17.88
CA VAL A 75 -8.39 -36.09 17.67
C VAL A 75 -9.46 -36.45 18.69
N SER A 76 -9.25 -36.12 19.97
CA SER A 76 -10.22 -36.34 21.05
C SER A 76 -10.00 -35.36 22.20
N ARG A 77 -10.97 -35.22 23.11
CA ARG A 77 -10.81 -34.37 24.31
C ARG A 77 -9.64 -34.82 25.18
N GLN A 78 -9.48 -36.13 25.38
CA GLN A 78 -8.37 -36.69 26.15
C GLN A 78 -7.01 -36.38 25.50
N MET A 79 -6.93 -36.49 24.18
CA MET A 79 -5.72 -36.16 23.43
C MET A 79 -5.44 -34.66 23.39
N ALA A 80 -6.46 -33.81 23.50
CA ALA A 80 -6.31 -32.37 23.66
C ALA A 80 -5.71 -32.00 25.03
N ASP A 81 -6.10 -32.70 26.10
CA ASP A 81 -5.56 -32.48 27.44
C ASP A 81 -4.10 -32.96 27.53
N ASP A 82 -3.82 -34.18 27.05
CA ASP A 82 -2.47 -34.73 27.05
C ASP A 82 -1.52 -33.92 26.14
N ALA A 83 -2.00 -33.46 24.97
CA ALA A 83 -1.21 -32.60 24.10
C ALA A 83 -0.95 -31.21 24.71
N ARG A 84 -1.89 -30.68 25.50
CA ARG A 84 -1.70 -29.44 26.28
C ARG A 84 -0.61 -29.62 27.32
N GLU A 85 -0.67 -30.68 28.12
CA GLU A 85 0.32 -30.98 29.14
C GLU A 85 1.73 -31.17 28.55
N GLY A 86 1.83 -31.94 27.46
CA GLY A 86 3.09 -32.13 26.72
C GLY A 86 3.63 -30.83 26.11
N MET A 87 2.76 -29.97 25.59
CA MET A 87 3.18 -28.67 25.04
C MET A 87 3.68 -27.71 26.12
N HIS A 88 2.97 -27.61 27.24
CA HIS A 88 3.41 -26.77 28.36
C HIS A 88 4.78 -27.23 28.88
N ALA A 89 4.99 -28.54 29.03
CA ALA A 89 6.29 -29.08 29.43
C ALA A 89 7.40 -28.72 28.42
N PHE A 90 7.11 -28.78 27.11
CA PHE A 90 8.05 -28.42 26.06
C PHE A 90 8.41 -26.93 26.07
N LEU A 91 7.42 -26.04 26.16
CA LEU A 91 7.62 -24.59 26.17
C LEU A 91 8.31 -24.13 27.46
N THR A 92 8.00 -24.75 28.60
CA THR A 92 8.70 -24.51 29.87
C THR A 92 10.18 -24.88 29.77
N ALA A 93 10.50 -26.00 29.09
CA ALA A 93 11.88 -26.40 28.84
C ALA A 93 12.59 -25.52 27.77
N ARG A 94 11.84 -24.75 26.98
CA ARG A 94 12.36 -23.91 25.88
C ARG A 94 11.66 -22.54 25.85
N PRO A 95 11.95 -21.65 26.82
CA PRO A 95 11.25 -20.37 26.96
C PRO A 95 11.46 -19.39 25.80
N ARG A 96 12.44 -19.62 24.92
CA ARG A 96 12.70 -18.82 23.70
C ARG A 96 12.28 -19.55 22.41
N TYR A 97 11.46 -20.58 22.52
CA TYR A 97 10.97 -21.30 21.35
C TYR A 97 10.05 -20.40 20.53
N ASP A 98 10.39 -20.15 19.27
CA ASP A 98 9.52 -19.46 18.33
C ASP A 98 8.64 -20.49 17.60
N PRO A 99 7.33 -20.58 17.91
CA PRO A 99 6.43 -21.53 17.27
C PRO A 99 6.34 -21.37 15.75
N SER A 100 6.71 -20.19 15.24
CA SER A 100 6.63 -19.90 13.82
C SER A 100 7.63 -20.66 12.94
N VAL A 101 8.66 -21.24 13.55
CA VAL A 101 9.65 -22.09 12.86
C VAL A 101 9.04 -23.43 12.45
N GLU A 102 7.94 -23.85 13.09
CA GLU A 102 7.33 -25.17 12.87
C GLU A 102 6.41 -25.28 11.66
N PHE A 103 5.96 -24.16 11.12
CA PHE A 103 4.98 -24.17 10.04
C PHE A 103 5.53 -24.79 8.74
N GLY A 104 6.84 -25.12 8.71
CA GLY A 104 7.49 -25.97 7.72
C GLY A 104 7.84 -25.25 6.44
N ALA A 105 8.48 -25.96 5.50
CA ALA A 105 8.66 -25.47 4.14
C ALA A 105 7.29 -25.40 3.44
N VAL A 106 6.74 -24.19 3.34
CA VAL A 106 5.50 -23.93 2.62
C VAL A 106 5.82 -23.89 1.13
N THR A 107 5.61 -25.03 0.47
CA THR A 107 5.91 -25.23 -0.96
C THR A 107 4.66 -25.31 -1.84
N SER A 108 3.46 -25.27 -1.25
CA SER A 108 2.18 -25.30 -1.97
C SER A 108 1.09 -24.52 -1.22
N ALA A 109 0.00 -24.18 -1.92
CA ALA A 109 -1.18 -23.54 -1.31
C ALA A 109 -1.82 -24.43 -0.23
N GLU A 110 -1.97 -25.73 -0.47
CA GLU A 110 -2.47 -26.68 0.54
C GLU A 110 -1.61 -26.67 1.82
N ARG A 111 -0.28 -26.62 1.67
CA ARG A 111 0.64 -26.53 2.81
C ARG A 111 0.54 -25.17 3.51
N MET A 112 0.27 -24.09 2.78
CA MET A 112 -0.02 -22.78 3.35
C MET A 112 -1.29 -22.82 4.20
N CYS A 113 -2.39 -23.37 3.67
CA CYS A 113 -3.64 -23.54 4.41
C CYS A 113 -3.44 -24.40 5.67
N ALA A 114 -2.71 -25.52 5.55
CA ALA A 114 -2.40 -26.37 6.69
C ALA A 114 -1.53 -25.65 7.74
N ALA A 115 -0.60 -24.79 7.30
CA ALA A 115 0.25 -23.98 8.17
C ALA A 115 -0.55 -22.87 8.89
N LEU A 116 -1.39 -22.12 8.17
CA LEU A 116 -2.30 -21.12 8.75
C LEU A 116 -3.20 -21.76 9.80
N HIS A 117 -3.80 -22.90 9.45
CA HIS A 117 -4.67 -23.63 10.34
C HIS A 117 -3.92 -24.19 11.56
N ALA A 118 -2.68 -24.65 11.40
CA ALA A 118 -1.83 -25.04 12.52
C ALA A 118 -1.51 -23.84 13.43
N ALA A 119 -1.19 -22.69 12.85
CA ALA A 119 -0.91 -21.46 13.61
C ALA A 119 -2.09 -21.00 14.46
N THR A 120 -3.33 -21.09 13.95
CA THR A 120 -4.54 -20.71 14.71
C THR A 120 -4.77 -21.59 15.95
N HIS A 121 -4.40 -22.88 15.86
CA HIS A 121 -4.66 -23.88 16.90
C HIS A 121 -3.41 -24.25 17.70
N PHE A 122 -2.30 -23.56 17.45
CA PHE A 122 -1.09 -23.76 18.24
C PHE A 122 -1.35 -23.29 19.68
N LEU A 123 -0.85 -24.07 20.62
CA LEU A 123 -0.91 -23.78 22.05
C LEU A 123 0.27 -22.88 22.38
N TYR A 124 0.05 -21.58 22.31
CA TYR A 124 1.08 -20.61 22.64
C TYR A 124 1.24 -20.46 24.16
N PRO A 125 2.41 -19.99 24.63
CA PRO A 125 2.60 -19.66 26.05
C PRO A 125 1.55 -18.65 26.53
N ASP A 126 1.06 -18.82 27.77
CA ASP A 126 0.00 -17.99 28.36
C ASP A 126 0.44 -16.54 28.64
N ASP A 127 1.75 -16.25 28.58
CA ASP A 127 2.34 -14.96 28.93
C ASP A 127 2.20 -13.89 27.83
N GLU A 128 1.77 -14.28 26.62
CA GLU A 128 1.57 -13.38 25.48
C GLU A 128 0.13 -13.45 24.95
N ASP A 129 -0.36 -12.35 24.36
CA ASP A 129 -1.67 -12.36 23.70
C ASP A 129 -1.64 -13.31 22.49
N ARG A 130 -2.39 -14.41 22.63
CA ARG A 130 -2.58 -15.44 21.61
C ARG A 130 -2.91 -14.89 20.24
N SER A 131 -3.73 -13.83 20.16
CA SER A 131 -4.14 -13.22 18.89
C SER A 131 -2.95 -12.56 18.19
N GLU A 132 -2.07 -11.91 18.94
CA GLU A 132 -0.87 -11.29 18.40
C GLU A 132 0.09 -12.33 17.82
N GLN A 133 0.30 -13.44 18.52
CA GLN A 133 1.20 -14.49 18.05
C GLN A 133 0.68 -15.17 16.79
N ILE A 134 -0.63 -15.41 16.71
CA ILE A 134 -1.29 -15.91 15.49
C ILE A 134 -1.04 -14.93 14.32
N LEU A 135 -1.19 -13.62 14.55
CA LEU A 135 -0.96 -12.60 13.53
C LEU A 135 0.51 -12.49 13.12
N ARG A 136 1.45 -12.63 14.05
CA ARG A 136 2.90 -12.69 13.76
C ARG A 136 3.22 -13.93 12.90
N ALA A 137 2.60 -15.07 13.18
CA ALA A 137 2.71 -16.27 12.34
C ALA A 137 2.16 -16.04 10.93
N TYR A 138 0.97 -15.44 10.81
CA TYR A 138 0.38 -15.11 9.52
C TYR A 138 1.25 -14.14 8.71
N ALA A 139 1.87 -13.12 9.33
CA ALA A 139 2.79 -12.21 8.66
C ALA A 139 3.99 -12.96 8.04
N ARG A 140 4.55 -13.92 8.77
CA ARG A 140 5.68 -14.75 8.27
C ARG A 140 5.25 -15.69 7.15
N LEU A 141 4.04 -16.24 7.24
CA LEU A 141 3.45 -17.07 6.19
C LEU A 141 3.16 -16.25 4.93
N ALA A 142 2.63 -15.03 5.06
CA ALA A 142 2.43 -14.09 3.95
C ALA A 142 3.74 -13.80 3.22
N ALA A 143 4.84 -13.61 3.95
CA ALA A 143 6.17 -13.38 3.37
C ALA A 143 6.72 -14.57 2.53
N ARG A 144 6.08 -15.75 2.58
CA ARG A 144 6.44 -16.92 1.77
C ARG A 144 5.66 -17.03 0.47
N LEU A 145 4.65 -16.18 0.25
CA LEU A 145 3.84 -16.21 -0.98
C LEU A 145 4.68 -16.15 -2.28
N PRO A 146 5.73 -15.32 -2.39
CA PRO A 146 6.54 -15.28 -3.62
C PRO A 146 7.27 -16.59 -3.94
N SER A 147 7.54 -17.43 -2.93
CA SER A 147 8.25 -18.70 -3.09
C SER A 147 7.36 -19.86 -3.56
N LEU A 148 6.04 -19.65 -3.61
CA LEU A 148 5.11 -20.65 -4.11
C LEU A 148 5.09 -20.70 -5.65
N PRO A 149 4.67 -21.84 -6.24
CA PRO A 149 4.35 -21.92 -7.66
C PRO A 149 3.31 -20.87 -8.04
N GLU A 150 3.49 -20.18 -9.16
CA GLU A 150 2.70 -19.02 -9.57
C GLU A 150 1.19 -19.30 -9.59
N GLU A 151 0.80 -20.46 -10.13
CA GLU A 151 -0.59 -20.95 -10.21
C GLU A 151 -1.28 -21.04 -8.84
N GLN A 152 -0.51 -21.26 -7.76
CA GLN A 152 -1.01 -21.47 -6.41
C GLN A 152 -0.94 -20.20 -5.54
N ARG A 153 -0.29 -19.14 -6.01
CA ARG A 153 -0.08 -17.92 -5.22
C ARG A 153 -1.39 -17.22 -4.89
N PHE A 154 -2.33 -17.18 -5.83
CA PHE A 154 -3.63 -16.54 -5.61
C PHE A 154 -4.48 -17.27 -4.57
N GLU A 155 -4.51 -18.60 -4.62
CA GLU A 155 -5.20 -19.42 -3.60
C GLU A 155 -4.56 -19.24 -2.22
N ALA A 156 -3.22 -19.32 -2.13
CA ALA A 156 -2.51 -19.10 -0.88
C ALA A 156 -2.73 -17.69 -0.32
N PHE A 157 -2.76 -16.67 -1.19
CA PHE A 157 -3.02 -15.29 -0.81
C PHE A 157 -4.43 -15.11 -0.23
N THR A 158 -5.45 -15.65 -0.90
CA THR A 158 -6.83 -15.55 -0.42
C THR A 158 -7.03 -16.30 0.89
N ALA A 159 -6.32 -17.42 1.11
CA ALA A 159 -6.31 -18.12 2.39
C ALA A 159 -5.70 -17.26 3.52
N VAL A 160 -4.55 -16.61 3.29
CA VAL A 160 -3.96 -15.71 4.31
C VAL A 160 -4.90 -14.54 4.59
N LEU A 161 -5.51 -13.96 3.55
CA LEU A 161 -6.48 -12.88 3.69
C LEU A 161 -7.68 -13.31 4.55
N ASP A 162 -8.34 -14.42 4.21
CA ASP A 162 -9.51 -14.93 4.96
C ASP A 162 -9.17 -15.16 6.44
N HIS A 163 -7.99 -15.70 6.74
CA HIS A 163 -7.52 -15.89 8.10
C HIS A 163 -7.22 -14.57 8.83
N ALA A 164 -6.60 -13.60 8.16
CA ALA A 164 -6.23 -12.32 8.75
C ALA A 164 -7.45 -11.41 9.03
N THR A 165 -8.47 -11.45 8.16
CA THR A 165 -9.68 -10.62 8.30
C THR A 165 -10.56 -10.96 9.50
N ARG A 166 -10.33 -12.11 10.14
CA ARG A 166 -11.00 -12.51 11.39
C ARG A 166 -10.51 -11.74 12.61
N PHE A 167 -9.40 -11.04 12.49
CA PHE A 167 -8.77 -10.27 13.55
C PHE A 167 -8.84 -8.77 13.25
N SER A 168 -8.74 -7.98 14.32
CA SER A 168 -8.74 -6.52 14.26
C SER A 168 -7.56 -5.95 15.05
N GLY A 169 -7.23 -4.69 14.78
CA GLY A 169 -6.20 -3.94 15.51
C GLY A 169 -4.88 -3.77 14.73
N PRO A 170 -3.85 -3.18 15.37
CA PRO A 170 -2.61 -2.77 14.71
C PRO A 170 -1.85 -3.91 14.03
N LEU A 171 -1.79 -5.10 14.66
CA LEU A 171 -1.13 -6.25 14.06
C LEU A 171 -1.92 -6.84 12.89
N ALA A 172 -3.25 -6.87 12.95
CA ALA A 172 -4.07 -7.31 11.82
C ALA A 172 -3.88 -6.37 10.63
N PHE A 173 -3.84 -5.05 10.88
CA PHE A 173 -3.49 -4.06 9.87
C PHE A 173 -2.10 -4.33 9.28
N SER A 174 -1.09 -4.68 10.10
CA SER A 174 0.26 -4.97 9.61
C SER A 174 0.31 -6.18 8.67
N VAL A 175 -0.48 -7.23 8.94
CA VAL A 175 -0.58 -8.41 8.06
C VAL A 175 -1.27 -8.04 6.74
N LEU A 176 -2.37 -7.29 6.78
CA LEU A 176 -3.06 -6.83 5.58
C LEU A 176 -2.21 -5.87 4.75
N ALA A 177 -1.51 -4.94 5.40
CA ALA A 177 -0.53 -4.06 4.77
C ALA A 177 0.59 -4.87 4.10
N ARG A 178 1.08 -5.93 4.75
CA ARG A 178 2.07 -6.84 4.16
C ARG A 178 1.51 -7.53 2.92
N LEU A 179 0.28 -8.03 2.95
CA LEU A 179 -0.34 -8.63 1.76
C LEU A 179 -0.43 -7.66 0.58
N THR A 180 -0.62 -6.36 0.82
CA THR A 180 -0.56 -5.37 -0.29
C THR A 180 0.82 -5.26 -0.95
N HIS A 181 1.89 -5.64 -0.26
CA HIS A 181 3.24 -5.73 -0.83
C HIS A 181 3.43 -6.98 -1.70
N GLU A 182 2.67 -8.04 -1.40
CA GLU A 182 2.77 -9.32 -2.10
C GLU A 182 1.86 -9.38 -3.36
N LEU A 183 1.07 -8.33 -3.65
CA LEU A 183 0.19 -8.27 -4.84
C LEU A 183 0.96 -8.51 -6.15
N GLY A 184 2.18 -7.98 -6.26
CA GLY A 184 3.04 -8.13 -7.43
C GLY A 184 3.58 -9.54 -7.61
N SER A 185 3.54 -10.36 -6.57
CA SER A 185 3.91 -11.79 -6.67
C SER A 185 2.82 -12.62 -7.34
N LEU A 186 1.59 -12.11 -7.41
CA LEU A 186 0.46 -12.83 -8.00
C LEU A 186 0.54 -12.84 -9.53
N PRO A 187 0.06 -13.92 -10.17
CA PRO A 187 -0.04 -13.99 -11.62
C PRO A 187 -0.86 -12.84 -12.20
N GLU A 188 -0.45 -12.35 -13.37
CA GLU A 188 -1.25 -11.40 -14.16
C GLU A 188 -2.38 -12.13 -14.91
N GLN A 189 -2.15 -13.40 -15.27
CA GLN A 189 -3.07 -14.24 -16.02
C GLN A 189 -3.33 -15.57 -15.28
N PRO A 190 -4.53 -16.17 -15.42
CA PRO A 190 -5.69 -15.67 -16.15
C PRO A 190 -6.56 -14.72 -15.29
N GLY A 191 -6.94 -13.56 -15.84
CA GLY A 191 -8.00 -12.71 -15.31
C GLY A 191 -7.62 -11.74 -14.18
N ASP A 192 -6.70 -10.80 -14.46
CA ASP A 192 -6.36 -9.62 -13.62
C ASP A 192 -6.37 -9.91 -12.10
N LEU A 193 -5.78 -11.05 -11.70
CA LEU A 193 -5.87 -11.57 -10.34
C LEU A 193 -5.30 -10.59 -9.30
N ARG A 194 -4.32 -9.78 -9.70
CA ARG A 194 -3.80 -8.67 -8.89
C ARG A 194 -4.85 -7.62 -8.56
N ALA A 195 -5.66 -7.22 -9.54
CA ALA A 195 -6.74 -6.26 -9.34
C ALA A 195 -7.82 -6.86 -8.43
N LEU A 196 -8.21 -8.11 -8.69
CA LEU A 196 -9.18 -8.82 -7.85
C LEU A 196 -8.70 -8.91 -6.39
N ALA A 197 -7.44 -9.31 -6.18
CA ALA A 197 -6.82 -9.36 -4.87
C ALA A 197 -6.77 -7.99 -4.17
N PHE A 198 -6.44 -6.92 -4.90
CA PHE A 198 -6.45 -5.55 -4.39
C PHE A 198 -7.84 -5.14 -3.92
N HIS A 199 -8.87 -5.35 -4.73
CA HIS A 199 -10.26 -5.03 -4.37
C HIS A 199 -10.76 -5.87 -3.18
N ALA A 200 -10.29 -7.12 -3.03
CA ALA A 200 -10.63 -7.97 -1.90
C ALA A 200 -10.02 -7.51 -0.58
N ILE A 201 -8.76 -7.03 -0.58
CA ILE A 201 -8.07 -6.58 0.64
C ILE A 201 -8.60 -5.22 1.14
N LEU A 202 -8.91 -4.33 0.21
CA LEU A 202 -9.11 -2.91 0.51
C LEU A 202 -10.15 -2.63 1.62
N PRO A 203 -11.34 -3.28 1.66
CA PRO A 203 -12.31 -3.06 2.72
C PRO A 203 -11.78 -3.43 4.11
N SER A 204 -11.11 -4.58 4.24
CA SER A 204 -10.57 -5.06 5.51
C SER A 204 -9.38 -4.25 5.98
N LEU A 205 -8.54 -3.79 5.04
CA LEU A 205 -7.41 -2.89 5.34
C LEU A 205 -7.92 -1.57 5.94
N ILE A 206 -8.99 -1.01 5.38
CA ILE A 206 -9.62 0.21 5.89
C ILE A 206 -10.23 -0.01 7.28
N ALA A 207 -11.00 -1.10 7.45
CA ALA A 207 -11.67 -1.40 8.70
C ALA A 207 -10.66 -1.57 9.85
N THR A 208 -9.61 -2.35 9.62
CA THR A 208 -8.55 -2.58 10.62
C THR A 208 -7.74 -1.32 10.92
N HIS A 209 -7.47 -0.47 9.92
CA HIS A 209 -6.78 0.81 10.13
C HIS A 209 -7.57 1.76 11.02
N ARG A 210 -8.86 1.97 10.71
CA ARG A 210 -9.75 2.84 11.49
C ARG A 210 -9.89 2.35 12.93
N GLN A 211 -9.98 1.04 13.12
CA GLN A 211 -10.08 0.46 14.45
C GLN A 211 -8.77 0.62 15.24
N ALA A 212 -7.61 0.43 14.61
CA ALA A 212 -6.30 0.67 15.23
C ALA A 212 -6.12 2.14 15.66
N GLN A 213 -6.63 3.08 14.87
CA GLN A 213 -6.61 4.50 15.21
C GLN A 213 -7.57 4.85 16.34
N ALA A 214 -8.76 4.25 16.38
CA ALA A 214 -9.70 4.43 17.49
C ALA A 214 -9.11 3.94 18.83
N THR A 215 -8.40 2.81 18.82
CA THR A 215 -7.71 2.31 20.03
C THR A 215 -6.56 3.21 20.48
N ALA A 216 -5.81 3.80 19.54
CA ALA A 216 -4.72 4.73 19.87
C ALA A 216 -5.24 6.09 20.38
N GLY A 217 -6.33 6.60 19.81
CA GLY A 217 -6.98 7.83 20.23
C GLY A 217 -7.62 7.75 21.62
N GLY A 218 -8.16 6.57 21.99
CA GLY A 218 -8.70 6.31 23.33
C GLY A 218 -7.61 6.25 24.41
N ALA A 219 -6.44 5.68 24.10
CA ALA A 219 -5.31 5.63 25.03
C ALA A 219 -4.70 7.02 25.30
N ALA A 220 -4.67 7.91 24.29
CA ALA A 220 -4.18 9.27 24.42
C ALA A 220 -5.08 10.19 25.27
N GLN A 221 -6.36 9.84 25.46
CA GLN A 221 -7.29 10.58 26.33
C GLN A 221 -7.29 10.08 27.78
N GLY A 222 -6.67 8.93 28.06
CA GLY A 222 -6.57 8.33 29.41
C GLY A 222 -5.18 8.41 30.05
N ALA A 223 -4.19 9.01 29.36
CA ALA A 223 -2.81 9.10 29.83
C ALA A 223 -2.45 10.51 30.34
N ASP A 224 -3.22 11.00 31.32
CA ASP A 224 -2.67 11.84 32.37
C ASP A 224 -2.66 11.00 33.65
N VAL A 225 -1.56 10.28 33.85
CA VAL A 225 -0.98 9.66 35.06
C VAL A 225 -0.01 8.61 34.52
N GLY A 226 1.28 8.87 34.74
CA GLY A 226 2.37 8.39 33.90
C GLY A 226 2.72 6.91 33.94
N ALA A 227 3.47 6.50 32.93
CA ALA A 227 4.48 5.45 33.03
C ALA A 227 5.54 5.62 31.93
N VAL A 228 6.75 5.26 32.32
CA VAL A 228 8.06 5.47 31.72
C VAL A 228 8.27 4.67 30.43
N ALA A 229 9.06 5.24 29.52
CA ALA A 229 9.54 4.62 28.29
C ALA A 229 10.34 3.33 28.54
N VAL A 230 10.15 2.34 27.67
CA VAL A 230 11.12 1.24 27.50
C VAL A 230 11.49 1.18 26.02
N ALA A 231 12.73 1.59 25.73
CA ALA A 231 13.43 1.33 24.49
C ALA A 231 14.35 0.11 24.66
N ASP A 232 14.27 -0.77 23.66
CA ASP A 232 15.26 -1.70 23.08
C ASP A 232 16.16 -2.63 23.93
N ALA A 233 16.21 -3.90 23.48
CA ALA A 233 17.43 -4.66 23.12
C ALA A 233 17.01 -6.05 22.56
N GLY A 234 17.58 -6.63 21.50
CA GLY A 234 18.73 -6.33 20.62
C GLY A 234 18.92 -7.53 19.67
N ALA A 235 19.99 -7.75 18.91
CA ALA A 235 21.04 -6.95 18.27
C ALA A 235 21.85 -7.99 17.45
N ALA A 236 22.43 -7.59 16.31
CA ALA A 236 23.67 -8.19 15.83
C ALA A 236 24.48 -7.08 15.14
N GLN A 237 25.56 -6.67 15.82
CA GLN A 237 26.54 -5.68 15.38
C GLN A 237 27.75 -6.37 14.74
N VAL A 238 28.39 -5.67 13.81
CA VAL A 238 29.85 -5.72 13.60
C VAL A 238 30.38 -4.28 13.63
N ALA A 239 31.41 -4.10 14.46
CA ALA A 239 32.26 -2.93 14.77
C ALA A 239 32.96 -2.30 13.53
N ALA A 240 33.55 -1.10 13.52
CA ALA A 240 33.71 0.04 14.43
C ALA A 240 34.34 1.24 13.65
N ALA A 241 34.33 2.41 14.33
CA ALA A 241 35.30 3.52 14.27
C ALA A 241 35.05 4.72 13.32
N GLY A 242 35.02 5.91 13.92
CA GLY A 242 35.25 7.21 13.27
C GLY A 242 34.13 8.24 13.51
N GLY A 243 34.31 9.14 14.48
CA GLY A 243 33.29 10.09 14.92
C GLY A 243 33.01 11.26 13.98
N ALA A 244 31.75 11.68 13.95
CA ALA A 244 31.28 13.04 13.65
C ALA A 244 29.84 13.20 14.18
N PRO A 245 29.44 14.38 14.71
CA PRO A 245 28.11 14.59 15.27
C PRO A 245 27.02 14.55 14.19
N ALA A 246 25.91 13.89 14.51
CA ALA A 246 24.74 13.74 13.65
C ALA A 246 24.07 15.09 13.35
N PRO A 247 23.67 15.38 12.09
CA PRO A 247 22.87 16.56 11.78
C PRO A 247 21.43 16.37 12.26
N ALA A 248 20.88 17.48 12.75
CA ALA A 248 19.53 17.59 13.30
C ALA A 248 18.44 17.02 12.37
N ALA A 249 17.50 16.31 12.99
CA ALA A 249 16.27 15.85 12.37
C ALA A 249 15.49 17.03 11.74
N GLY A 250 15.33 17.00 10.42
CA GLY A 250 14.50 17.95 9.70
C GLY A 250 13.00 17.67 9.89
N PRO A 251 12.15 18.70 9.94
CA PRO A 251 10.71 18.53 10.09
C PRO A 251 10.10 18.21 8.73
N ALA A 252 9.55 17.00 8.58
CA ALA A 252 8.60 16.67 7.52
C ALA A 252 7.33 16.15 8.18
N GLN A 253 6.70 16.99 9.00
CA GLN A 253 5.31 16.83 9.41
C GLN A 253 4.45 17.10 8.17
N GLU A 254 3.78 16.05 7.71
CA GLU A 254 2.61 16.17 6.86
C GLU A 254 1.74 17.30 7.40
N VAL A 255 1.43 18.28 6.54
CA VAL A 255 0.57 19.41 6.88
C VAL A 255 -0.74 18.86 7.42
N ALA A 256 -0.86 18.91 8.74
CA ALA A 256 -2.03 18.52 9.50
C ALA A 256 -3.16 19.50 9.18
N ALA A 257 -3.97 19.15 8.19
CA ALA A 257 -5.36 19.60 8.18
C ALA A 257 -6.08 18.80 9.27
N ALA A 258 -6.51 19.49 10.33
CA ALA A 258 -7.29 18.94 11.42
C ALA A 258 -8.41 18.02 10.89
N GLY A 259 -8.36 16.73 11.24
CA GLY A 259 -9.38 15.73 10.88
C GLY A 259 -8.90 14.35 10.40
N GLY A 260 -7.58 14.09 10.30
CA GLY A 260 -7.06 12.93 9.55
C GLY A 260 -6.67 11.66 10.31
N HIS A 261 -7.31 11.28 11.43
CA HIS A 261 -6.96 10.03 12.14
C HIS A 261 -7.70 8.79 11.62
N GLN A 262 -8.13 8.78 10.35
CA GLN A 262 -8.95 7.69 9.74
C GLN A 262 -8.55 7.31 8.30
N ALA A 263 -7.58 8.01 7.72
CA ALA A 263 -7.19 7.89 6.31
C ALA A 263 -6.06 6.88 6.14
N LEU A 264 -6.18 5.97 5.16
CA LEU A 264 -5.10 5.02 4.86
C LEU A 264 -3.85 5.76 4.34
N PRO A 265 -2.63 5.33 4.72
CA PRO A 265 -1.41 5.94 4.23
C PRO A 265 -1.32 5.93 2.69
N PHE A 266 -1.21 7.10 2.07
CA PHE A 266 -1.15 7.26 0.61
C PHE A 266 0.02 6.49 -0.02
N ARG A 267 1.16 6.39 0.66
CA ARG A 267 2.33 5.62 0.17
C ARG A 267 2.05 4.12 0.10
N LEU A 268 1.33 3.57 1.08
CA LEU A 268 0.94 2.16 1.09
C LEU A 268 0.03 1.87 -0.10
N LEU A 269 -1.01 2.69 -0.29
CA LEU A 269 -1.94 2.55 -1.41
C LEU A 269 -1.26 2.73 -2.76
N ALA A 270 -0.40 3.75 -2.93
CA ALA A 270 0.34 3.95 -4.16
C ALA A 270 1.23 2.75 -4.48
N ARG A 271 1.91 2.18 -3.48
CA ARG A 271 2.73 0.98 -3.69
C ARG A 271 1.88 -0.23 -4.11
N ALA A 272 0.73 -0.43 -3.49
CA ALA A 272 -0.21 -1.49 -3.87
C ALA A 272 -0.71 -1.30 -5.31
N ILE A 273 -1.13 -0.08 -5.66
CA ILE A 273 -1.66 0.27 -6.98
C ILE A 273 -0.57 0.15 -8.07
N SER A 274 0.69 0.50 -7.77
CA SER A 274 1.80 0.38 -8.73
C SER A 274 2.10 -1.05 -9.19
N GLN A 275 1.57 -2.06 -8.49
CA GLN A 275 1.72 -3.47 -8.84
C GLN A 275 0.60 -3.98 -9.76
N LEU A 276 -0.42 -3.16 -10.00
CA LEU A 276 -1.58 -3.50 -10.83
C LEU A 276 -1.26 -3.32 -12.32
N PRO A 277 -1.94 -4.08 -13.21
CA PRO A 277 -1.83 -3.85 -14.65
C PRO A 277 -2.30 -2.44 -15.01
N GLN A 278 -1.69 -1.84 -16.04
CA GLN A 278 -1.89 -0.43 -16.42
C GLN A 278 -3.37 -0.06 -16.59
N GLY A 279 -4.19 -0.97 -17.14
CA GLY A 279 -5.64 -0.76 -17.33
C GLY A 279 -6.44 -0.67 -16.02
N ALA A 280 -5.95 -1.23 -14.92
CA ALA A 280 -6.61 -1.23 -13.62
C ALA A 280 -6.19 -0.05 -12.73
N ILE A 281 -5.04 0.59 -12.98
CA ILE A 281 -4.47 1.64 -12.13
C ILE A 281 -5.44 2.83 -11.98
N ALA A 282 -5.97 3.34 -13.08
CA ALA A 282 -6.86 4.51 -13.03
C ALA A 282 -8.11 4.24 -12.17
N ARG A 283 -8.72 3.06 -12.35
CA ARG A 283 -9.87 2.63 -11.54
C ARG A 283 -9.49 2.48 -10.07
N ALA A 284 -8.38 1.80 -9.78
CA ALA A 284 -7.90 1.60 -8.41
C ALA A 284 -7.61 2.93 -7.69
N VAL A 285 -7.05 3.93 -8.39
CA VAL A 285 -6.88 5.28 -7.85
C VAL A 285 -8.23 5.92 -7.51
N THR A 286 -9.20 5.86 -8.42
CA THR A 286 -10.52 6.48 -8.18
C THR A 286 -11.31 5.83 -7.05
N GLU A 287 -11.16 4.52 -6.86
CA GLU A 287 -11.79 3.76 -5.78
C GLU A 287 -11.07 4.02 -4.45
N ALA A 288 -9.74 3.94 -4.44
CA ALA A 288 -8.96 4.23 -3.23
C ALA A 288 -9.16 5.68 -2.77
N ALA A 289 -9.24 6.65 -3.69
CA ALA A 289 -9.53 8.05 -3.38
C ALA A 289 -10.92 8.25 -2.79
N ALA A 290 -11.93 7.51 -3.26
CA ALA A 290 -13.29 7.57 -2.72
C ALA A 290 -13.39 7.05 -1.28
N LEU A 291 -12.41 6.25 -0.84
CA LEU A 291 -12.36 5.67 0.50
C LEU A 291 -11.58 6.52 1.50
N GLN A 292 -10.90 7.57 1.02
CA GLN A 292 -10.20 8.52 1.87
C GLN A 292 -11.16 9.54 2.49
N THR A 293 -10.82 10.03 3.67
CA THR A 293 -11.57 11.11 4.31
C THR A 293 -11.22 12.46 3.68
N GLY A 294 -12.22 13.27 3.34
CA GLY A 294 -12.04 14.64 2.81
C GLY A 294 -12.35 14.77 1.31
N SER A 295 -11.72 15.75 0.65
CA SER A 295 -11.94 15.99 -0.78
C SER A 295 -11.42 14.82 -1.62
N ARG A 296 -12.33 14.17 -2.36
CA ARG A 296 -12.00 13.07 -3.28
C ARG A 296 -10.96 13.50 -4.32
N LEU A 297 -11.08 14.72 -4.85
CA LEU A 297 -10.13 15.26 -5.83
C LEU A 297 -8.72 15.35 -5.22
N ARG A 298 -8.59 15.89 -4.01
CA ARG A 298 -7.28 15.99 -3.35
C ARG A 298 -6.70 14.62 -3.03
N ALA A 299 -7.52 13.66 -2.62
CA ALA A 299 -7.09 12.28 -2.40
C ALA A 299 -6.57 11.62 -3.68
N GLU A 300 -7.29 11.81 -4.80
CA GLU A 300 -6.87 11.30 -6.11
C GLU A 300 -5.54 11.94 -6.57
N VAL A 301 -5.42 13.27 -6.49
CA VAL A 301 -4.16 13.96 -6.84
C VAL A 301 -3.01 13.49 -5.96
N THR A 302 -3.24 13.29 -4.66
CA THR A 302 -2.21 12.81 -3.71
C THR A 302 -1.80 11.37 -4.00
N LEU A 303 -2.73 10.50 -4.39
CA LEU A 303 -2.43 9.13 -4.84
C LEU A 303 -1.61 9.14 -6.14
N ARG A 304 -2.04 9.91 -7.15
CA ARG A 304 -1.31 10.03 -8.43
C ARG A 304 0.09 10.59 -8.21
N PHE A 305 0.25 11.61 -7.36
CA PHE A 305 1.56 12.13 -6.97
C PHE A 305 2.41 11.07 -6.25
N SER A 306 1.82 10.31 -5.35
CA SER A 306 2.52 9.23 -4.64
C SER A 306 2.96 8.11 -5.57
N LEU A 307 2.18 7.79 -6.61
CA LEU A 307 2.56 6.84 -7.67
C LEU A 307 3.77 7.35 -8.46
N VAL A 308 3.73 8.60 -8.93
CA VAL A 308 4.87 9.20 -9.66
C VAL A 308 6.14 9.23 -8.82
N ARG A 309 6.03 9.40 -7.49
CA ARG A 309 7.17 9.34 -6.57
C ARG A 309 7.81 7.96 -6.40
N LEU A 310 7.11 6.89 -6.79
CA LEU A 310 7.68 5.54 -6.79
C LEU A 310 8.53 5.28 -8.04
N GLU A 311 8.40 6.11 -9.07
CA GLU A 311 9.18 5.97 -10.29
C GLU A 311 10.66 6.26 -10.05
N PRO A 312 11.56 5.58 -10.79
CA PRO A 312 12.97 5.94 -10.83
C PRO A 312 13.15 7.41 -11.23
N ILE A 313 14.21 8.05 -10.71
CA ILE A 313 14.51 9.48 -10.94
C ILE A 313 14.51 9.85 -12.43
N HIS A 314 15.02 8.97 -13.29
CA HIS A 314 15.10 9.21 -14.74
C HIS A 314 13.74 9.16 -15.46
N LEU A 315 12.72 8.51 -14.88
CA LEU A 315 11.36 8.46 -15.42
C LEU A 315 10.41 9.46 -14.74
N PHE A 316 10.81 9.99 -13.58
CA PHE A 316 10.00 10.90 -12.77
C PHE A 316 9.44 12.07 -13.60
N GLN A 317 10.28 12.75 -14.38
CA GLN A 317 9.84 13.91 -15.15
C GLN A 317 8.74 13.55 -16.16
N GLN A 318 8.90 12.44 -16.89
CA GLN A 318 7.93 11.99 -17.89
C GLN A 318 6.61 11.58 -17.23
N ALA A 319 6.68 10.80 -16.14
CA ALA A 319 5.50 10.37 -15.39
C ALA A 319 4.76 11.57 -14.76
N TYR A 320 5.50 12.52 -14.20
CA TYR A 320 4.94 13.74 -13.63
C TYR A 320 4.27 14.62 -14.69
N ALA A 321 4.92 14.82 -15.84
CA ALA A 321 4.35 15.56 -16.97
C ALA A 321 3.03 14.93 -17.46
N HIS A 322 2.99 13.61 -17.56
CA HIS A 322 1.79 12.88 -17.95
C HIS A 322 0.64 13.10 -16.95
N VAL A 323 0.91 12.95 -15.65
CA VAL A 323 -0.09 13.15 -14.60
C VAL A 323 -0.56 14.61 -14.53
N ALA A 324 0.35 15.57 -14.55
CA ALA A 324 0.02 16.99 -14.53
C ALA A 324 -0.84 17.38 -15.74
N GLY A 325 -0.47 16.93 -16.95
CA GLY A 325 -1.24 17.19 -18.17
C GLY A 325 -2.61 16.52 -18.19
N GLN A 326 -2.76 15.32 -17.60
CA GLN A 326 -4.09 14.70 -17.44
C GLN A 326 -4.96 15.48 -16.46
N LEU A 327 -4.41 15.87 -15.31
CA LEU A 327 -5.15 16.61 -14.29
C LEU A 327 -5.56 18.00 -14.79
N ALA A 328 -4.69 18.69 -15.53
CA ALA A 328 -4.98 19.99 -16.14
C ALA A 328 -6.21 19.95 -17.08
N ARG A 329 -6.38 18.85 -17.82
CA ARG A 329 -7.51 18.64 -18.75
C ARG A 329 -8.78 18.14 -18.06
N SER A 330 -8.76 17.91 -16.75
CA SER A 330 -9.94 17.49 -16.00
C SER A 330 -10.85 18.68 -15.67
N GLY A 331 -12.11 18.42 -15.34
CA GLY A 331 -13.07 19.48 -14.99
C GLY A 331 -12.68 20.34 -13.79
N ASN A 332 -11.81 19.85 -12.90
CA ASN A 332 -11.28 20.58 -11.75
C ASN A 332 -9.76 20.84 -11.86
N GLY A 333 -9.27 21.06 -13.09
CA GLY A 333 -7.84 21.13 -13.38
C GLY A 333 -7.08 22.18 -12.56
N ALA A 334 -7.68 23.35 -12.32
CA ALA A 334 -7.05 24.42 -11.54
C ALA A 334 -6.79 24.01 -10.08
N GLU A 335 -7.79 23.42 -9.42
CA GLU A 335 -7.66 22.90 -8.05
C GLU A 335 -6.66 21.73 -8.00
N ALA A 336 -6.71 20.84 -9.00
CA ALA A 336 -5.83 19.69 -9.07
C ALA A 336 -4.35 20.09 -9.22
N LEU A 337 -4.03 20.99 -10.16
CA LEU A 337 -2.67 21.50 -10.36
C LEU A 337 -2.19 22.30 -9.15
N THR A 338 -3.07 23.08 -8.55
CA THR A 338 -2.80 23.82 -7.31
C THR A 338 -2.39 22.89 -6.17
N HIS A 339 -3.13 21.81 -5.94
CA HIS A 339 -2.80 20.82 -4.91
C HIS A 339 -1.51 20.07 -5.25
N LEU A 340 -1.32 19.72 -6.53
CA LEU A 340 -0.11 19.06 -7.02
C LEU A 340 1.15 19.94 -6.85
N ALA A 341 1.03 21.26 -7.01
CA ALA A 341 2.09 22.23 -6.75
C ALA A 341 2.45 22.32 -5.25
N ALA A 342 1.45 22.27 -4.37
CA ALA A 342 1.71 22.24 -2.92
C ALA A 342 2.47 20.96 -2.52
N LEU A 343 2.11 19.82 -3.11
CA LEU A 343 2.78 18.54 -2.85
C LEU A 343 4.23 18.50 -3.38
N SER A 344 4.50 19.11 -4.53
CA SER A 344 5.84 19.09 -5.14
C SER A 344 6.88 19.85 -4.32
N ASN A 345 6.48 20.85 -3.54
CA ASN A 345 7.36 21.56 -2.61
C ASN A 345 8.01 20.63 -1.57
N GLY A 346 7.32 19.53 -1.20
CA GLY A 346 7.79 18.53 -0.25
C GLY A 346 8.69 17.44 -0.86
N LEU A 347 9.07 17.54 -2.13
CA LEU A 347 10.01 16.59 -2.73
C LEU A 347 11.42 16.78 -2.15
N PRO A 348 12.13 15.69 -1.80
CA PRO A 348 13.43 15.78 -1.15
C PRO A 348 14.54 16.21 -2.14
N ASP A 349 14.43 15.80 -3.40
CA ASP A 349 15.43 16.07 -4.42
C ASP A 349 15.20 17.43 -5.10
N PRO A 350 16.19 18.34 -5.11
CA PRO A 350 16.08 19.64 -5.77
C PRO A 350 15.81 19.56 -7.28
N GLY A 351 16.38 18.57 -7.97
CA GLY A 351 16.17 18.35 -9.40
C GLY A 351 14.73 17.93 -9.71
N MET A 352 14.16 17.03 -8.90
CA MET A 352 12.74 16.65 -8.98
C MET A 352 11.82 17.83 -8.72
N ARG A 353 12.14 18.71 -7.75
CA ARG A 353 11.36 19.94 -7.50
C ARG A 353 11.34 20.85 -8.72
N GLN A 354 12.51 21.10 -9.31
CA GLN A 354 12.63 21.92 -10.51
C GLN A 354 11.90 21.30 -11.70
N ALA A 355 12.04 19.99 -11.92
CA ALA A 355 11.33 19.28 -12.98
C ALA A 355 9.81 19.35 -12.80
N ALA A 356 9.32 19.07 -11.59
CA ALA A 356 7.91 19.17 -11.25
C ALA A 356 7.37 20.58 -11.48
N PHE A 357 8.10 21.61 -11.06
CA PHE A 357 7.72 23.01 -11.27
C PHE A 357 7.58 23.36 -12.76
N ARG A 358 8.54 22.93 -13.59
CA ARG A 358 8.50 23.12 -15.04
C ARG A 358 7.31 22.44 -15.69
N GLU A 359 7.06 21.18 -15.33
CA GLU A 359 5.94 20.43 -15.90
C GLU A 359 4.58 20.97 -15.42
N LEU A 360 4.47 21.50 -14.20
CA LEU A 360 3.26 22.23 -13.74
C LEU A 360 3.03 23.50 -14.55
N THR A 361 4.09 24.27 -14.80
CA THR A 361 4.02 25.50 -15.61
C THR A 361 3.56 25.18 -17.02
N ARG A 362 4.06 24.08 -17.63
CA ARG A 362 3.58 23.59 -18.93
C ARG A 362 2.14 23.09 -18.88
N ALA A 363 1.77 22.34 -17.85
CA ALA A 363 0.43 21.80 -17.69
C ALA A 363 -0.64 22.90 -17.55
N ALA A 364 -0.29 24.07 -16.99
CA ALA A 364 -1.20 25.21 -16.88
C ALA A 364 -1.75 25.68 -18.25
N PHE A 365 -1.01 25.48 -19.34
CA PHE A 365 -1.49 25.78 -20.70
C PHE A 365 -2.63 24.86 -21.15
N ALA A 366 -2.73 23.66 -20.59
CA ALA A 366 -3.78 22.71 -20.91
C ALA A 366 -5.10 22.95 -20.12
N LEU A 367 -5.13 23.96 -19.24
CA LEU A 367 -6.36 24.40 -18.57
C LEU A 367 -7.31 25.06 -19.58
N ALA A 368 -8.60 24.75 -19.44
CA ALA A 368 -9.64 25.25 -20.33
C ALA A 368 -9.93 26.75 -20.15
N SER A 369 -9.83 27.25 -18.91
CA SER A 369 -10.07 28.66 -18.58
C SER A 369 -8.77 29.45 -18.47
N THR A 370 -8.73 30.64 -19.06
CA THR A 370 -7.61 31.58 -18.92
C THR A 370 -7.50 32.09 -17.48
N GLU A 371 -8.62 32.32 -16.79
CA GLU A 371 -8.64 32.73 -15.38
C GLU A 371 -7.99 31.66 -14.48
N ASP A 372 -8.33 30.39 -14.70
CA ASP A 372 -7.72 29.26 -14.00
C ASP A 372 -6.21 29.18 -14.27
N ARG A 373 -5.81 29.39 -15.52
CA ARG A 373 -4.39 29.43 -15.91
C ARG A 373 -3.65 30.53 -15.16
N VAL A 374 -4.20 31.75 -15.11
CA VAL A 374 -3.62 32.88 -14.36
C VAL A 374 -3.51 32.54 -12.88
N SER A 375 -4.58 32.02 -12.28
CA SER A 375 -4.62 31.63 -10.87
C SER A 375 -3.54 30.60 -10.52
N VAL A 376 -3.35 29.57 -11.36
CA VAL A 376 -2.30 28.56 -11.18
C VAL A 376 -0.91 29.18 -11.36
N LEU A 377 -0.69 30.02 -12.38
CA LEU A 377 0.60 30.67 -12.61
C LEU A 377 1.00 31.63 -11.48
N VAL A 378 0.05 32.41 -10.95
CA VAL A 378 0.27 33.28 -9.78
C VAL A 378 0.65 32.44 -8.56
N ARG A 379 -0.02 31.29 -8.36
CA ARG A 379 0.32 30.37 -7.26
C ARG A 379 1.70 29.73 -7.43
N LEU A 380 2.07 29.35 -8.65
CA LEU A 380 3.42 28.86 -8.96
C LEU A 380 4.47 29.96 -8.74
N ALA A 381 4.19 31.20 -9.09
CA ALA A 381 5.06 32.33 -8.75
C ALA A 381 5.26 32.42 -7.22
N GLY A 382 4.20 32.32 -6.42
CA GLY A 382 4.29 32.27 -4.95
C GLY A 382 5.09 31.08 -4.40
N ALA A 383 5.27 30.00 -5.18
CA ALA A 383 6.07 28.84 -4.80
C ALA A 383 7.56 28.96 -5.18
N LEU A 384 7.97 30.02 -5.90
CA LEU A 384 9.37 30.26 -6.28
C LEU A 384 10.38 30.20 -5.11
N PRO A 385 10.06 30.71 -3.89
CA PRO A 385 10.99 30.62 -2.75
C PRO A 385 11.28 29.17 -2.29
N HIS A 386 10.44 28.20 -2.66
CA HIS A 386 10.65 26.79 -2.35
C HIS A 386 11.58 26.07 -3.35
N GLN A 387 11.95 26.76 -4.44
CA GLN A 387 12.88 26.23 -5.43
C GLN A 387 14.33 26.36 -4.93
N PRO A 388 15.24 25.45 -5.34
CA PRO A 388 16.64 25.59 -4.97
C PRO A 388 17.21 26.90 -5.54
N ALA A 389 18.10 27.56 -4.78
CA ALA A 389 18.62 28.89 -5.13
C ALA A 389 19.20 28.95 -6.56
N ALA A 390 19.88 27.89 -7.01
CA ALA A 390 20.43 27.78 -8.34
C ALA A 390 19.37 27.67 -9.47
N ALA A 391 18.16 27.20 -9.16
CA ALA A 391 17.09 27.03 -10.15
C ALA A 391 16.00 28.11 -10.07
N GLY A 392 15.91 28.86 -8.95
CA GLY A 392 14.85 29.85 -8.72
C GLY A 392 14.74 30.88 -9.85
N TYR A 393 15.87 31.34 -10.39
CA TYR A 393 15.87 32.23 -11.56
C TYR A 393 15.29 31.56 -12.81
N LEU A 394 15.72 30.34 -13.15
CA LEU A 394 15.20 29.61 -14.32
C LEU A 394 13.70 29.34 -14.19
N CYS A 395 13.23 28.92 -13.02
CA CYS A 395 11.81 28.72 -12.74
C CYS A 395 11.00 30.02 -12.89
N SER A 396 11.56 31.16 -12.49
CA SER A 396 10.92 32.46 -12.70
C SER A 396 10.78 32.80 -14.18
N LEU A 397 11.79 32.48 -15.01
CA LEU A 397 11.72 32.65 -16.46
C LEU A 397 10.69 31.73 -17.10
N ASP A 398 10.56 30.49 -16.60
CA ASP A 398 9.54 29.55 -17.08
C ASP A 398 8.11 30.11 -16.85
N VAL A 399 7.84 30.72 -15.68
CA VAL A 399 6.54 31.38 -15.39
C VAL A 399 6.33 32.64 -16.23
N LEU A 400 7.37 33.47 -16.40
CA LEU A 400 7.28 34.68 -17.24
C LEU A 400 7.02 34.32 -18.71
N GLY A 401 7.70 33.30 -19.22
CA GLY A 401 7.45 32.76 -20.56
C GLY A 401 6.04 32.21 -20.69
N ALA A 402 5.51 31.57 -19.64
CA ALA A 402 4.13 31.10 -19.63
C ALA A 402 3.09 32.24 -19.70
N ALA A 403 3.42 33.39 -19.12
CA ALA A 403 2.55 34.57 -19.12
C ALA A 403 2.49 35.30 -20.47
N GLU A 404 3.39 35.02 -21.41
CA GLU A 404 3.42 35.71 -22.72
C GLU A 404 2.19 35.39 -23.58
N GLY A 405 1.58 34.22 -23.39
CA GLY A 405 0.37 33.79 -24.09
C GLY A 405 -0.94 34.31 -23.48
N LEU A 406 -0.90 35.19 -22.47
CA LEU A 406 -2.07 35.74 -21.78
C LEU A 406 -2.47 37.11 -22.32
N CYS A 407 -3.70 37.54 -22.03
CA CYS A 407 -4.11 38.93 -22.30
C CYS A 407 -3.25 39.90 -21.47
N PRO A 408 -3.05 41.16 -21.92
CA PRO A 408 -2.18 42.11 -21.24
C PRO A 408 -2.49 42.31 -19.74
N THR A 409 -3.77 42.40 -19.37
CA THR A 409 -4.20 42.56 -17.97
C THR A 409 -3.80 41.35 -17.09
N GLU A 410 -4.05 40.14 -17.59
CA GLU A 410 -3.72 38.88 -16.92
C GLU A 410 -2.21 38.66 -16.84
N ARG A 411 -1.50 39.01 -17.92
CA ARG A 411 -0.03 38.97 -17.98
C ARG A 411 0.60 39.86 -16.92
N ILE A 412 0.08 41.08 -16.71
CA ILE A 412 0.55 41.99 -15.66
C ILE A 412 0.42 41.36 -14.27
N GLN A 413 -0.71 40.67 -13.99
CA GLN A 413 -0.92 40.01 -12.70
C GLN A 413 0.13 38.93 -12.42
N VAL A 414 0.43 38.08 -13.41
CA VAL A 414 1.45 37.03 -13.26
C VAL A 414 2.84 37.64 -13.10
N ILE A 415 3.19 38.66 -13.90
CA ILE A 415 4.51 39.33 -13.79
C ILE A 415 4.68 39.98 -12.42
N ALA A 416 3.64 40.66 -11.91
CA ALA A 416 3.67 41.28 -10.59
C ALA A 416 3.89 40.24 -9.48
N ALA A 417 3.27 39.06 -9.59
CA ALA A 417 3.47 37.96 -8.65
C ALA A 417 4.92 37.43 -8.68
N VAL A 418 5.52 37.25 -9.86
CA VAL A 418 6.93 36.85 -9.98
C VAL A 418 7.86 37.91 -9.40
N ARG A 419 7.61 39.19 -9.74
CA ARG A 419 8.40 40.33 -9.25
C ARG A 419 8.40 40.40 -7.72
N ALA A 420 7.26 40.14 -7.08
CA ALA A 420 7.15 40.15 -5.62
C ALA A 420 8.06 39.11 -4.94
N GLN A 421 8.39 38.00 -5.62
CA GLN A 421 9.26 36.95 -5.11
C GLN A 421 10.74 37.13 -5.49
N ALA A 422 11.07 38.08 -6.35
CA ALA A 422 12.44 38.31 -6.80
C ALA A 422 13.47 38.53 -5.67
N PRO A 423 13.14 39.21 -4.55
CA PRO A 423 14.08 39.35 -3.42
C PRO A 423 14.49 38.02 -2.78
N ALA A 424 13.68 36.97 -2.90
CA ALA A 424 13.98 35.65 -2.37
C ALA A 424 14.96 34.85 -3.28
N ILE A 425 15.17 35.29 -4.53
CA ILE A 425 16.05 34.63 -5.50
C ILE A 425 17.46 35.24 -5.39
N GLN A 426 18.29 34.62 -4.55
CA GLN A 426 19.66 35.06 -4.30
C GLN A 426 20.48 35.13 -5.60
N HIS A 427 21.41 36.10 -5.67
CA HIS A 427 22.31 36.40 -6.80
C HIS A 427 21.67 36.94 -8.10
N HIS A 428 20.36 36.78 -8.34
CA HIS A 428 19.69 37.23 -9.58
C HIS A 428 18.53 38.21 -9.35
N ALA A 429 18.31 38.65 -8.11
CA ALA A 429 17.17 39.50 -7.76
C ALA A 429 17.08 40.79 -8.61
N ALA A 430 18.18 41.53 -8.76
CA ALA A 430 18.19 42.79 -9.53
C ALA A 430 17.90 42.57 -11.02
N GLU A 431 18.46 41.53 -11.62
CA GLU A 431 18.22 41.16 -13.02
C GLU A 431 16.75 40.77 -13.24
N LEU A 432 16.20 39.94 -12.34
CA LEU A 432 14.81 39.51 -12.42
C LEU A 432 13.84 40.69 -12.25
N ILE A 433 14.09 41.60 -11.30
CA ILE A 433 13.28 42.82 -11.12
C ILE A 433 13.28 43.64 -12.42
N ALA A 434 14.46 43.94 -12.96
CA ALA A 434 14.58 44.71 -14.21
C ALA A 434 13.92 44.02 -15.41
N ARG A 435 13.85 42.68 -15.42
CA ARG A 435 13.15 41.92 -16.46
C ARG A 435 11.64 41.97 -16.27
N CYS A 436 11.14 41.84 -15.05
CA CYS A 436 9.73 42.01 -14.71
C CYS A 436 9.24 43.42 -15.04
N ASP A 437 10.00 44.45 -14.68
CA ASP A 437 9.63 45.85 -14.94
C ASP A 437 9.48 46.12 -16.45
N ARG A 438 10.46 45.70 -17.25
CA ARG A 438 10.37 45.77 -18.73
C ARG A 438 9.17 45.00 -19.28
N ALA A 439 8.89 43.81 -18.75
CA ALA A 439 7.75 43.02 -19.19
C ALA A 439 6.39 43.65 -18.82
N MET A 440 6.30 44.30 -17.65
CA MET A 440 5.10 45.05 -17.24
C MET A 440 4.87 46.29 -18.11
N GLU A 441 5.94 47.02 -18.46
CA GLU A 441 5.86 48.17 -19.36
C GLU A 441 5.33 47.76 -20.75
N LEU A 442 5.89 46.68 -21.31
CA LEU A 442 5.42 46.13 -22.59
C LEU A 442 3.94 45.73 -22.54
N ALA A 443 3.52 45.01 -21.50
CA ALA A 443 2.12 44.62 -21.34
C ALA A 443 1.18 45.83 -21.15
N SER A 444 1.62 46.85 -20.42
CA SER A 444 0.85 48.09 -20.21
C SER A 444 0.69 48.89 -21.51
N MET A 445 1.72 48.98 -22.34
CA MET A 445 1.64 49.59 -23.67
C MET A 445 0.66 48.83 -24.57
N MET A 446 0.71 47.50 -24.58
CA MET A 446 -0.25 46.68 -25.33
C MET A 446 -1.69 46.94 -24.86
N LEU A 447 -1.92 46.99 -23.55
CA LEU A 447 -3.24 47.29 -22.98
C LEU A 447 -3.74 48.66 -23.45
N ALA A 448 -2.90 49.70 -23.38
CA ALA A 448 -3.25 51.05 -23.83
C ALA A 448 -3.61 51.09 -25.33
N THR A 449 -2.87 50.37 -26.18
CA THR A 449 -3.19 50.29 -27.62
C THR A 449 -4.51 49.57 -27.90
N VAL A 450 -4.84 48.52 -27.15
CA VAL A 450 -6.11 47.81 -27.28
C VAL A 450 -7.26 48.70 -26.82
N SER A 451 -7.14 49.36 -25.65
CA SER A 451 -8.16 50.27 -25.13
C SER A 451 -8.44 51.45 -26.07
N ARG A 452 -7.41 52.00 -26.73
CA ARG A 452 -7.57 53.08 -27.71
C ARG A 452 -8.36 52.63 -28.95
N ARG A 453 -8.08 51.44 -29.48
CA ARG A 453 -8.83 50.88 -30.62
C ARG A 453 -10.30 50.63 -30.32
N TYR A 454 -10.64 50.26 -29.09
CA TYR A 454 -12.04 50.09 -28.65
C TYR A 454 -12.80 51.41 -28.47
N MET A 455 -12.11 52.53 -28.25
CA MET A 455 -12.73 53.86 -28.14
C MET A 455 -12.88 54.58 -29.49
N GLU A 456 -12.15 54.12 -30.52
CA GLU A 456 -12.18 54.65 -31.88
C GLU A 456 -13.16 53.87 -32.80
N MET A 457 -13.76 52.77 -32.32
CA MET A 457 -14.90 52.07 -32.94
C MET A 457 -16.19 52.42 -32.21
#